data_AF-A0A2G8JBX0-F1
#
_entry.id   AF-A0A2G8JBX0-F1
#
_cell.length_a   1.000
_cell.length_b   1.000
_cell.length_c   1.000
_cell.angle_alpha   90.00
_cell.angle_beta   90.00
_cell.angle_gamma   90.00
#
_symmetry.space_group_name_H-M   'P 1'
#
loop_
_entity.id
_entity.type
_entity.pdbx_description
1 polymer ?
#
loop_
_entity_poly.entity_id
_entity_poly.type
_entity_poly.pdbx_seq_one_letter_code
_entity_poly.pdbx_strand_id
1 'polypeptide(L)'
;HYGSGRTVVTSESEARLHKEYFDGKFGPFYRTEQLIITAPHTDFSIYQQYPYHNNITFGPVLNISILHQVLDLQNAIANLSVFYQPENRNISLQDICYAPLSPDNKNCTIVSVLNYYQNDHDMLDKIAKDKFFKASDFHDHFLSCTASPTALVDNTYLHTPCVGTFGGPVFPWTALGGYDGENYNMATVLVITFPVVNYGLTDPRTARAAAWESVYLDFLGEYRNPNLSIAYQAERSVQDEIQRESTTDIYTIALSYLVMFGYVSIALGQFFSCSRLLIDTKIMLGLSGVVIVFCSVASAVGALSYCGVPATLIVIEVVPFLVLAVGVDNIFILVQTYQ
;
A
#
# COMPACT_ATOMS: atom_id res chain seq x y z
N HIS A 1 -1.57 5.60 -11.35
CA HIS A 1 -3.04 5.41 -11.57
C HIS A 1 -3.44 4.91 -12.97
N TYR A 2 -2.62 4.12 -13.69
CA TYR A 2 -3.19 3.21 -14.70
C TYR A 2 -3.65 1.96 -13.94
N GLY A 3 -4.96 1.73 -13.76
CA GLY A 3 -5.44 0.48 -13.19
C GLY A 3 -6.77 0.57 -12.42
N SER A 4 -6.76 1.04 -11.17
CA SER A 4 -7.93 0.85 -10.30
C SER A 4 -8.96 1.99 -10.37
N GLY A 5 -8.60 3.24 -10.06
CA GLY A 5 -9.59 4.33 -9.92
C GLY A 5 -10.20 4.89 -11.22
N ARG A 6 -9.61 4.64 -12.39
CA ARG A 6 -10.19 5.07 -13.68
C ARG A 6 -11.20 4.06 -14.23
N THR A 7 -11.12 2.82 -13.79
CA THR A 7 -11.97 1.71 -14.25
C THR A 7 -13.33 1.72 -13.53
N VAL A 8 -13.39 2.28 -12.32
CA VAL A 8 -14.59 2.23 -11.47
C VAL A 8 -15.46 3.50 -11.58
N VAL A 9 -14.88 4.64 -11.98
CA VAL A 9 -15.57 5.95 -11.94
C VAL A 9 -15.63 6.58 -13.32
N THR A 10 -16.85 6.85 -13.81
CA THR A 10 -17.11 7.48 -15.11
C THR A 10 -16.51 8.88 -15.20
N SER A 11 -16.14 9.30 -16.41
CA SER A 11 -15.53 10.61 -16.68
C SER A 11 -16.44 11.79 -16.32
N GLU A 12 -17.76 11.60 -16.42
CA GLU A 12 -18.76 12.65 -16.18
C GLU A 12 -19.37 12.60 -14.76
N SER A 13 -18.88 11.71 -13.90
CA SER A 13 -19.38 11.65 -12.53
C SER A 13 -19.05 12.92 -11.75
N GLU A 14 -19.96 13.33 -10.87
CA GLU A 14 -19.77 14.49 -9.99
C GLU A 14 -18.47 14.39 -9.16
N ALA A 15 -18.16 13.19 -8.65
CA ALA A 15 -16.93 12.92 -7.91
C ALA A 15 -15.66 13.16 -8.76
N ARG A 16 -15.69 12.83 -10.06
CA ARG A 16 -14.57 13.10 -10.98
C ARG A 16 -14.41 14.61 -11.19
N LEU A 17 -15.51 15.33 -11.41
CA LEU A 17 -15.48 16.78 -11.59
C LEU A 17 -14.93 17.50 -10.34
N HIS A 18 -15.35 17.08 -9.14
CA HIS A 18 -14.81 17.62 -7.88
C HIS A 18 -13.32 17.31 -7.71
N LYS A 19 -12.88 16.11 -8.09
CA LYS A 19 -11.46 15.76 -8.08
C LYS A 19 -10.66 16.63 -9.05
N GLU A 20 -11.12 16.79 -10.29
CA GLU A 20 -10.42 17.61 -11.28
C GLU A 20 -10.37 19.09 -10.87
N TYR A 21 -11.44 19.60 -10.26
CA TYR A 21 -11.45 20.93 -9.67
C TYR A 21 -10.43 21.07 -8.53
N PHE A 22 -10.39 20.11 -7.60
CA PHE A 22 -9.42 20.10 -6.51
C PHE A 22 -7.98 20.01 -7.03
N ASP A 23 -7.69 19.03 -7.88
CA ASP A 23 -6.36 18.80 -8.45
C ASP A 23 -5.88 20.02 -9.26
N GLY A 24 -6.79 20.73 -9.95
CA GLY A 24 -6.47 21.95 -10.70
C GLY A 24 -6.19 23.18 -9.83
N LYS A 25 -6.65 23.21 -8.57
CA LYS A 25 -6.46 24.34 -7.64
C LYS A 25 -5.35 24.09 -6.62
N PHE A 26 -5.28 22.87 -6.10
CA PHE A 26 -4.40 22.51 -4.98
C PHE A 26 -3.31 21.50 -5.38
N GLY A 27 -3.35 20.99 -6.61
CA GLY A 27 -2.55 19.85 -7.02
C GLY A 27 -3.17 18.52 -6.56
N PRO A 28 -2.67 17.39 -7.09
CA PRO A 28 -3.15 16.08 -6.69
C PRO A 28 -2.82 15.80 -5.22
N PHE A 29 -3.71 15.04 -4.57
CA PHE A 29 -3.48 14.58 -3.20
C PHE A 29 -2.19 13.77 -3.09
N TYR A 30 -1.45 13.94 -1.99
CA TYR A 30 -0.17 13.28 -1.75
C TYR A 30 -0.31 11.75 -1.70
N ARG A 31 0.81 11.07 -1.97
CA ARG A 31 0.98 9.62 -1.83
C ARG A 31 1.34 9.33 -0.37
N THR A 32 0.85 8.23 0.18
CA THR A 32 1.06 7.90 1.60
C THR A 32 1.72 6.54 1.75
N GLU A 33 2.92 6.54 2.32
CA GLU A 33 3.60 5.34 2.76
C GLU A 33 3.43 5.24 4.27
N GLN A 34 2.79 4.18 4.73
CA GLN A 34 2.41 4.03 6.13
C GLN A 34 2.98 2.74 6.71
N LEU A 35 3.43 2.84 7.96
CA LEU A 35 3.83 1.72 8.80
C LEU A 35 2.96 1.71 10.05
N ILE A 36 2.53 0.52 10.42
CA ILE A 36 1.77 0.23 11.61
C ILE A 36 2.62 -0.73 12.43
N ILE A 37 3.07 -0.28 13.60
CA ILE A 37 4.04 -0.99 14.43
C ILE A 37 3.39 -1.36 15.76
N THR A 38 3.55 -2.61 16.15
CA THR A 38 3.10 -3.16 17.43
C THR A 38 4.26 -3.86 18.13
N ALA A 39 4.22 -3.92 19.47
CA ALA A 39 5.25 -4.55 20.29
C ALA A 39 4.63 -5.75 21.05
N PRO A 40 4.61 -6.95 20.45
CA PRO A 40 3.86 -8.08 20.98
C PRO A 40 4.47 -8.72 22.24
N HIS A 41 5.76 -8.48 22.51
CA HIS A 41 6.50 -9.09 23.61
C HIS A 41 6.80 -8.14 24.76
N THR A 42 6.22 -6.94 24.74
CA THR A 42 6.35 -5.94 25.79
C THR A 42 5.01 -5.76 26.48
N ASP A 43 5.02 -5.71 27.81
CA ASP A 43 3.82 -5.46 28.60
C ASP A 43 3.59 -3.96 28.85
N PHE A 44 2.41 -3.63 29.34
CA PHE A 44 2.11 -2.30 29.85
C PHE A 44 3.04 -1.94 31.00
N SER A 45 3.47 -0.68 31.04
CA SER A 45 4.35 -0.16 32.09
C SER A 45 3.63 0.91 32.91
N ILE A 46 4.04 1.12 34.16
CA ILE A 46 3.46 2.16 35.02
C ILE A 46 4.52 3.21 35.26
N TYR A 47 4.19 4.45 34.86
CA TYR A 47 4.98 5.64 35.14
C TYR A 47 4.44 6.32 36.40
N GLN A 48 5.34 6.69 37.32
CA GLN A 48 4.99 7.47 38.51
C GLN A 48 5.45 8.91 38.33
N GLN A 49 4.49 9.81 38.11
CA GLN A 49 4.79 11.20 37.81
C GLN A 49 5.26 11.98 39.05
N TYR A 50 6.35 12.74 38.95
CA TYR A 50 6.79 13.69 39.98
C TYR A 50 6.11 15.07 39.77
N PRO A 51 5.73 15.82 40.81
CA PRO A 51 5.81 15.55 42.25
C PRO A 51 4.58 14.85 42.84
N TYR A 52 3.51 14.68 42.06
CA TYR A 52 2.20 14.26 42.57
C TYR A 52 2.06 12.75 42.78
N HIS A 53 3.03 11.95 42.32
CA HIS A 53 3.06 10.49 42.40
C HIS A 53 1.83 9.79 41.81
N ASN A 54 1.27 10.37 40.74
CA ASN A 54 0.19 9.72 39.99
C ASN A 54 0.74 8.53 39.20
N ASN A 55 0.07 7.39 39.31
CA ASN A 55 0.37 6.20 38.53
C ASN A 55 -0.33 6.30 37.17
N ILE A 56 0.44 6.45 36.10
CA ILE A 56 -0.05 6.53 34.72
C ILE A 56 0.40 5.28 34.00
N THR A 57 -0.54 4.53 33.42
CA THR A 57 -0.22 3.34 32.63
C THR A 57 0.15 3.73 31.21
N PHE A 58 1.24 3.17 30.72
CA PHE A 58 1.72 3.32 29.34
C PHE A 58 1.58 2.00 28.59
N GLY A 59 1.13 2.13 27.34
CA GLY A 59 1.01 1.02 26.41
C GLY A 59 2.35 0.40 26.04
N PRO A 60 2.33 -0.84 25.52
CA PRO A 60 3.52 -1.64 25.26
C PRO A 60 4.49 -0.98 24.25
N VAL A 61 3.94 -0.27 23.26
CA VAL A 61 4.72 0.42 22.23
C VAL A 61 5.41 1.68 22.71
N LEU A 62 4.99 2.23 23.86
CA LEU A 62 5.57 3.45 24.46
C LEU A 62 6.72 3.15 25.43
N ASN A 63 7.27 1.93 25.38
CA ASN A 63 8.50 1.60 26.08
C ASN A 63 9.71 2.28 25.41
N ILE A 64 10.60 2.89 26.19
CA ILE A 64 11.78 3.61 25.66
C ILE A 64 12.66 2.74 24.74
N SER A 65 12.84 1.46 25.06
CA SER A 65 13.63 0.53 24.23
C SER A 65 12.96 0.26 22.87
N ILE A 66 11.62 0.21 22.85
CA ILE A 66 10.84 0.07 21.61
C ILE A 66 10.92 1.36 20.81
N LEU A 67 10.78 2.52 21.45
CA LEU A 67 10.87 3.82 20.78
C LEU A 67 12.23 4.04 20.11
N HIS A 68 13.34 3.63 20.74
CA HIS A 68 14.65 3.67 20.07
C HIS A 68 14.74 2.75 18.86
N GLN A 69 14.26 1.51 18.95
CA GLN A 69 14.25 0.59 17.81
C GLN A 69 13.40 1.10 16.65
N VAL A 70 12.26 1.73 16.97
CA VAL A 70 11.39 2.36 15.98
C VAL A 70 12.04 3.61 15.39
N LEU A 71 12.81 4.37 16.18
CA LEU A 71 13.57 5.52 15.70
C LEU A 71 14.71 5.11 14.76
N ASP A 72 15.44 4.05 15.08
CA ASP A 72 16.44 3.45 14.20
C ASP A 72 15.82 3.04 12.86
N LEU A 73 14.66 2.37 12.90
CA LEU A 73 13.92 1.98 11.70
C LEU A 73 13.48 3.21 10.88
N GLN A 74 12.90 4.22 11.53
CA GLN A 74 12.45 5.44 10.87
C GLN A 74 13.62 6.17 10.19
N ASN A 75 14.75 6.30 10.89
CA ASN A 75 15.95 6.96 10.36
C ASN A 75 16.61 6.15 9.23
N ALA A 76 16.57 4.81 9.32
CA ALA A 76 17.01 3.94 8.21
C ALA A 76 16.15 4.16 6.96
N ILE A 77 14.83 4.23 7.10
CA ILE A 77 13.89 4.51 5.99
C ILE A 77 14.15 5.91 5.41
N ALA A 78 14.33 6.92 6.26
CA ALA A 78 14.58 8.29 5.82
C ALA A 78 15.88 8.43 5.00
N ASN A 79 16.87 7.58 5.28
CA ASN A 79 18.16 7.54 4.58
C ASN A 79 18.19 6.62 3.34
N LEU A 80 17.07 5.98 2.99
CA LEU A 80 17.00 5.17 1.77
C LEU A 80 17.22 6.02 0.52
N SER A 81 18.04 5.49 -0.39
CA SER A 81 18.29 6.08 -1.69
C SER A 81 18.23 5.03 -2.80
N VAL A 82 17.74 5.44 -3.96
CA VAL A 82 17.60 4.58 -5.14
C VAL A 82 18.30 5.22 -6.34
N PHE A 83 19.10 4.43 -7.06
CA PHE A 83 19.70 4.90 -8.31
C PHE A 83 18.65 4.87 -9.42
N TYR A 84 18.24 6.06 -9.87
CA TYR A 84 17.23 6.21 -10.91
C TYR A 84 17.90 6.33 -12.29
N GLN A 85 17.89 5.23 -13.04
CA GLN A 85 18.53 5.08 -14.36
C GLN A 85 18.19 6.20 -15.36
N PRO A 86 16.92 6.66 -15.50
CA PRO A 86 16.59 7.69 -16.50
C PRO A 86 17.28 9.05 -16.27
N GLU A 87 17.67 9.35 -15.03
CA GLU A 87 18.35 10.62 -14.67
C GLU A 87 19.79 10.43 -14.21
N ASN A 88 20.25 9.17 -14.16
CA ASN A 88 21.61 8.81 -13.74
C ASN A 88 21.97 9.43 -12.37
N ARG A 89 21.00 9.48 -11.45
CA ARG A 89 21.11 10.14 -10.14
C ARG A 89 20.48 9.27 -9.04
N ASN A 90 21.05 9.33 -7.83
CA ASN A 90 20.43 8.80 -6.63
C ASN A 90 19.30 9.71 -6.15
N ILE A 91 18.11 9.13 -6.00
CA ILE A 91 16.93 9.78 -5.47
C ILE A 91 16.79 9.38 -4.00
N SER A 92 16.70 10.39 -3.14
CA SER A 92 16.48 10.22 -1.70
C SER A 92 15.04 10.60 -1.33
N LEU A 93 14.61 10.25 -0.11
CA LEU A 93 13.31 10.70 0.41
C LEU A 93 13.18 12.24 0.33
N GLN A 94 14.27 12.95 0.59
CA GLN A 94 14.35 14.41 0.58
C GLN A 94 14.03 15.06 -0.77
N ASP A 95 14.18 14.32 -1.88
CA ASP A 95 13.89 14.78 -3.23
C ASP A 95 12.39 14.63 -3.61
N ILE A 96 11.64 13.79 -2.91
CA ILE A 96 10.26 13.41 -3.28
C ILE A 96 9.22 13.71 -2.19
N CYS A 97 9.65 13.85 -0.94
CA CYS A 97 8.76 14.03 0.20
C CYS A 97 8.01 15.37 0.17
N TYR A 98 6.88 15.41 0.87
CA TYR A 98 6.14 16.65 1.08
C TYR A 98 6.82 17.52 2.15
N ALA A 99 7.22 18.74 1.79
CA ALA A 99 7.86 19.71 2.68
C ALA A 99 7.08 21.04 2.68
N PRO A 100 6.18 21.29 3.66
CA PRO A 100 5.23 22.40 3.62
C PRO A 100 5.87 23.79 3.79
N LEU A 101 7.01 23.86 4.48
CA LEU A 101 7.73 25.11 4.77
C LEU A 101 8.93 25.33 3.82
N SER A 102 9.01 24.59 2.72
CA SER A 102 10.05 24.80 1.72
C SER A 102 9.88 26.16 1.03
N PRO A 103 10.94 26.98 0.86
CA PRO A 103 12.36 26.65 0.99
C PRO A 103 13.00 26.90 2.37
N ASP A 104 12.27 27.53 3.31
CA ASP A 104 12.81 27.95 4.62
C ASP A 104 13.20 26.75 5.50
N ASN A 105 12.37 25.72 5.52
CA ASN A 105 12.68 24.42 6.11
C ASN A 105 12.49 23.33 5.06
N LYS A 106 13.57 22.62 4.76
CA LYS A 106 13.56 21.53 3.76
C LYS A 106 13.19 20.19 4.36
N ASN A 107 13.11 20.05 5.68
CA ASN A 107 12.84 18.74 6.30
C ASN A 107 11.52 18.14 5.80
N CYS A 108 11.57 16.86 5.48
CA CYS A 108 10.40 16.09 5.05
C CYS A 108 9.35 16.00 6.16
N THR A 109 8.07 16.05 5.77
CA THR A 109 6.99 15.70 6.67
C THR A 109 7.09 14.21 7.01
N ILE A 110 7.26 13.89 8.30
CA ILE A 110 7.18 12.53 8.82
C ILE A 110 6.18 12.62 9.97
N VAL A 111 5.09 11.87 9.88
CA VAL A 111 4.06 11.86 10.91
C VAL A 111 4.32 10.64 11.79
N SER A 112 4.88 10.88 12.98
CA SER A 112 5.27 9.86 13.94
C SER A 112 5.38 10.49 15.32
N VAL A 113 5.11 9.73 16.38
CA VAL A 113 5.30 10.17 17.77
C VAL A 113 6.73 10.60 18.05
N LEU A 114 7.69 10.02 17.33
CA LEU A 114 9.11 10.34 17.47
C LEU A 114 9.45 11.78 17.05
N ASN A 115 8.57 12.44 16.28
CA ASN A 115 8.76 13.86 15.95
C ASN A 115 8.53 14.78 17.14
N TYR A 116 7.83 14.35 18.21
CA TYR A 116 7.82 15.11 19.47
C TYR A 116 9.23 15.29 20.05
N TYR A 117 10.12 14.34 19.77
CA TYR A 117 11.53 14.36 20.16
C TYR A 117 12.45 14.72 18.99
N GLN A 118 11.91 15.37 17.95
CA GLN A 118 12.65 15.82 16.77
C GLN A 118 13.45 14.70 16.05
N ASN A 119 13.01 13.44 16.17
CA ASN A 119 13.67 12.26 15.59
C ASN A 119 15.12 12.07 16.08
N ASP A 120 15.42 12.48 17.30
CA ASP A 120 16.76 12.39 17.89
C ASP A 120 16.77 11.51 19.15
N HIS A 121 17.77 10.63 19.26
CA HIS A 121 17.93 9.73 20.41
C HIS A 121 18.26 10.50 21.69
N ASP A 122 19.10 11.54 21.61
CA ASP A 122 19.51 12.35 22.76
C ASP A 122 18.33 13.15 23.32
N MET A 123 17.42 13.59 22.45
CA MET A 123 16.19 14.28 22.86
C MET A 123 15.18 13.33 23.50
N LEU A 124 15.11 12.09 23.03
CA LEU A 124 14.27 11.04 23.62
C LEU A 124 14.80 10.61 25.01
N ASP A 125 16.13 10.53 25.18
CA ASP A 125 16.79 10.19 26.44
C ASP A 125 16.95 11.37 27.41
N LYS A 126 16.48 12.56 27.02
CA LYS A 126 16.62 13.77 27.83
C LYS A 126 15.83 13.63 29.13
N ILE A 127 16.51 13.88 30.24
CA ILE A 127 15.92 13.84 31.59
C ILE A 127 16.21 15.16 32.31
N ALA A 128 15.16 15.80 32.81
CA ALA A 128 15.27 16.92 33.73
C ALA A 128 15.30 16.43 35.17
N LYS A 129 16.22 16.96 35.98
CA LYS A 129 16.36 16.62 37.40
C LYS A 129 16.08 17.84 38.27
N ASP A 130 15.28 17.67 39.31
CA ASP A 130 15.15 18.63 40.40
C ASP A 130 15.87 18.06 41.63
N LYS A 131 17.04 18.64 41.94
CA LYS A 131 17.98 18.18 42.96
C LYS A 131 18.38 16.71 42.77
N PHE A 132 17.73 15.78 43.48
CA PHE A 132 18.02 14.34 43.47
C PHE A 132 16.92 13.52 42.76
N PHE A 133 15.77 14.12 42.46
CA PHE A 133 14.65 13.42 41.86
C PHE A 133 14.60 13.67 40.36
N LYS A 134 14.13 12.65 39.63
CA LYS A 134 13.79 12.74 38.21
C LYS A 134 12.52 13.59 38.11
N ALA A 135 12.68 14.83 37.66
CA ALA A 135 11.59 15.81 37.63
C ALA A 135 10.73 15.69 36.38
N SER A 136 11.34 15.35 35.24
CA SER A 136 10.60 15.09 34.00
C SER A 136 11.40 14.20 33.04
N ASP A 137 10.70 13.37 32.28
CA ASP A 137 11.23 12.57 31.18
C ASP A 137 10.32 12.53 29.96
N PHE A 138 10.65 11.65 29.02
CA PHE A 138 9.87 11.43 27.81
C PHE A 138 8.39 11.12 28.10
N HIS A 139 8.02 10.46 29.21
CA HIS A 139 6.61 10.22 29.53
C HIS A 139 5.86 11.54 29.77
N ASP A 140 6.45 12.46 30.54
CA ASP A 140 5.84 13.77 30.79
C ASP A 140 5.77 14.61 29.52
N HIS A 141 6.84 14.58 28.72
CA HIS A 141 6.86 15.29 27.44
C HIS A 141 5.77 14.74 26.49
N PHE A 142 5.65 13.42 26.38
CA PHE A 142 4.60 12.76 25.61
C PHE A 142 3.20 13.17 26.06
N LEU A 143 2.93 13.17 27.37
CA LEU A 143 1.63 13.60 27.91
C LEU A 143 1.36 15.08 27.60
N SER A 144 2.37 15.94 27.72
CA SER A 144 2.25 17.36 27.38
C SER A 144 1.97 17.57 25.89
N CYS A 145 2.68 16.88 25.00
CA CYS A 145 2.52 17.03 23.56
C CYS A 145 1.25 16.40 23.03
N THR A 146 0.79 15.30 23.61
CA THR A 146 -0.51 14.72 23.24
C THR A 146 -1.68 15.60 23.65
N ALA A 147 -1.57 16.32 24.77
CA ALA A 147 -2.56 17.32 25.18
C ALA A 147 -2.47 18.62 24.36
N SER A 148 -1.28 19.01 23.89
CA SER A 148 -1.04 20.27 23.17
C SER A 148 0.03 20.12 22.09
N PRO A 149 -0.31 19.52 20.92
CA PRO A 149 0.67 19.16 19.88
C PRO A 149 1.26 20.36 19.13
N THR A 150 0.71 21.56 19.31
CA THR A 150 1.18 22.81 18.69
C THR A 150 2.12 23.61 19.58
N ALA A 151 2.43 23.13 20.79
CA ALA A 151 3.29 23.84 21.73
C ALA A 151 4.75 23.90 21.23
N LEU A 152 5.32 25.10 21.17
CA LEU A 152 6.74 25.32 20.83
C LEU A 152 7.68 25.10 22.01
N VAL A 153 7.14 25.16 23.22
CA VAL A 153 7.84 24.85 24.46
C VAL A 153 6.83 24.15 25.36
N ASP A 154 7.17 22.98 25.86
CA ASP A 154 6.33 22.26 26.80
C ASP A 154 6.34 22.91 28.20
N ASN A 155 5.29 22.64 28.95
CA ASN A 155 5.13 23.16 30.32
C ASN A 155 5.84 22.27 31.37
N THR A 156 6.64 21.31 30.93
CA THR A 156 7.39 20.41 31.79
C THR A 156 8.76 21.03 32.15
N TYR A 157 9.54 20.32 32.97
CA TYR A 157 10.92 20.72 33.28
C TYR A 157 11.90 20.52 32.11
N LEU A 158 11.49 19.92 30.99
CA LEU A 158 12.36 19.64 29.83
C LEU A 158 12.51 20.85 28.89
N HIS A 159 11.51 21.73 28.83
CA HIS A 159 11.43 22.88 27.94
C HIS A 159 11.75 22.54 26.48
N THR A 160 11.10 21.50 25.96
CA THR A 160 11.27 20.98 24.60
C THR A 160 10.06 21.26 23.71
N PRO A 161 10.26 21.49 22.40
CA PRO A 161 9.17 21.71 21.45
C PRO A 161 8.39 20.41 21.17
N CYS A 162 7.07 20.51 21.01
CA CYS A 162 6.22 19.41 20.54
C CYS A 162 6.07 19.39 19.00
N VAL A 163 6.56 20.43 18.32
CA VAL A 163 6.50 20.51 16.86
C VAL A 163 7.55 19.59 16.22
N GLY A 164 7.15 18.96 15.11
CA GLY A 164 8.03 18.06 14.37
C GLY A 164 9.15 18.80 13.63
N THR A 165 10.12 18.04 13.14
CA THR A 165 11.29 18.56 12.41
C THR A 165 10.92 19.36 11.15
N PHE A 166 9.77 19.08 10.54
CA PHE A 166 9.21 19.79 9.39
C PHE A 166 8.49 21.10 9.75
N GLY A 167 8.38 21.44 11.04
CA GLY A 167 7.80 22.68 11.54
C GLY A 167 6.28 22.69 11.67
N GLY A 168 5.63 21.52 11.63
CA GLY A 168 4.19 21.37 11.89
C GLY A 168 3.89 20.49 13.12
N PRO A 169 2.66 20.54 13.63
CA PRO A 169 2.23 19.68 14.73
C PRO A 169 2.00 18.24 14.25
N VAL A 170 2.30 17.27 15.11
CA VAL A 170 1.89 15.88 14.91
C VAL A 170 0.70 15.62 15.83
N PHE A 171 -0.45 15.28 15.26
CA PHE A 171 -1.64 15.01 16.07
C PHE A 171 -1.62 13.57 16.59
N PRO A 172 -2.00 13.31 17.86
CA PRO A 172 -1.94 11.98 18.45
C PRO A 172 -2.70 10.92 17.65
N TRP A 173 -3.90 11.23 17.16
CA TRP A 173 -4.73 10.31 16.38
C TRP A 173 -4.18 9.96 14.98
N THR A 174 -3.13 10.67 14.53
CA THR A 174 -2.44 10.35 13.27
C THR A 174 -1.21 9.47 13.45
N ALA A 175 -0.68 9.40 14.69
CA ALA A 175 0.57 8.71 15.00
C ALA A 175 0.41 7.56 16.00
N LEU A 176 -0.75 7.44 16.65
CA LEU A 176 -1.07 6.42 17.66
C LEU A 176 -2.36 5.69 17.29
N GLY A 177 -2.49 4.45 17.76
CA GLY A 177 -3.70 3.65 17.63
C GLY A 177 -3.92 2.68 18.79
N GLY A 178 -5.14 2.13 18.86
CA GLY A 178 -5.52 1.13 19.86
C GLY A 178 -5.53 1.67 21.30
N TYR A 179 -6.19 2.80 21.50
CA TYR A 179 -6.44 3.45 22.78
C TYR A 179 -7.94 3.80 22.90
N ASP A 180 -8.42 4.03 24.12
CA ASP A 180 -9.81 4.38 24.39
C ASP A 180 -9.97 5.89 24.64
N GLY A 181 -10.86 6.54 23.88
CA GLY A 181 -11.17 7.97 24.04
C GLY A 181 -9.93 8.85 23.81
N GLU A 182 -9.57 9.63 24.83
CA GLU A 182 -8.41 10.55 24.82
C GLU A 182 -7.18 9.97 25.57
N ASN A 183 -7.23 8.70 25.98
CA ASN A 183 -6.15 8.05 26.74
C ASN A 183 -5.00 7.58 25.82
N TYR A 184 -4.34 8.52 25.14
CA TYR A 184 -3.24 8.23 24.21
C TYR A 184 -2.06 7.48 24.84
N ASN A 185 -1.87 7.61 26.15
CA ASN A 185 -0.89 6.85 26.93
C ASN A 185 -1.14 5.34 26.89
N MET A 186 -2.37 4.88 26.68
CA MET A 186 -2.70 3.45 26.60
C MET A 186 -2.55 2.87 25.19
N ALA A 187 -2.04 3.63 24.23
CA ALA A 187 -1.91 3.19 22.84
C ALA A 187 -1.10 1.89 22.70
N THR A 188 -1.62 0.98 21.89
CA THR A 188 -1.02 -0.34 21.61
C THR A 188 -0.33 -0.40 20.25
N VAL A 189 -0.53 0.64 19.43
CA VAL A 189 -0.06 0.72 18.05
C VAL A 189 0.61 2.08 17.82
N LEU A 190 1.77 2.07 17.15
CA LEU A 190 2.40 3.27 16.58
C LEU A 190 2.14 3.30 15.09
N VAL A 191 1.83 4.48 14.57
CA VAL A 191 1.64 4.73 13.14
C VAL A 191 2.68 5.73 12.68
N ILE A 192 3.47 5.34 11.68
CA ILE A 192 4.41 6.23 11.00
C ILE A 192 3.90 6.45 9.58
N THR A 193 3.75 7.70 9.18
CA THR A 193 3.35 8.05 7.81
C THR A 193 4.38 8.96 7.17
N PHE A 194 4.82 8.59 5.97
CA PHE A 194 5.66 9.38 5.09
C PHE A 194 4.79 9.89 3.93
N PRO A 195 4.44 11.19 3.88
CA PRO A 195 3.71 11.76 2.76
C PRO A 195 4.69 12.15 1.63
N VAL A 196 4.47 11.58 0.45
CA VAL A 196 5.25 11.84 -0.77
C VAL A 196 4.44 12.68 -1.75
N VAL A 197 5.09 13.63 -2.42
CA VAL A 197 4.39 14.52 -3.38
C VAL A 197 3.89 13.69 -4.55
N ASN A 198 2.60 13.79 -4.82
CA ASN A 198 2.00 13.20 -6.00
C ASN A 198 2.09 14.16 -7.18
N TYR A 199 2.26 13.61 -8.38
CA TYR A 199 2.23 14.38 -9.61
C TYR A 199 1.22 13.77 -10.59
N GLY A 200 0.93 14.50 -11.68
CA GLY A 200 0.09 13.97 -12.75
C GLY A 200 0.63 12.64 -13.31
N LEU A 201 -0.25 11.83 -13.88
CA LEU A 201 0.10 10.51 -14.41
C LEU A 201 1.16 10.54 -15.52
N THR A 202 1.18 11.62 -16.29
CA THR A 202 2.12 11.83 -17.40
C THR A 202 3.45 12.43 -16.94
N ASP A 203 3.56 12.76 -15.65
CA ASP A 203 4.73 13.41 -15.10
C ASP A 203 5.83 12.37 -14.76
N PRO A 204 7.06 12.53 -15.28
CA PRO A 204 8.16 11.63 -14.97
C PRO A 204 8.50 11.60 -13.46
N ARG A 205 8.16 12.66 -12.71
CA ARG A 205 8.38 12.70 -11.25
C ARG A 205 7.55 11.67 -10.49
N THR A 206 6.40 11.27 -11.01
CA THR A 206 5.60 10.17 -10.43
C THR A 206 6.37 8.85 -10.50
N ALA A 207 7.10 8.60 -11.60
CA ALA A 207 7.92 7.40 -11.73
C ALA A 207 9.13 7.40 -10.77
N ARG A 208 9.65 8.59 -10.41
CA ARG A 208 10.69 8.73 -9.37
C ARG A 208 10.18 8.30 -8.00
N ALA A 209 9.00 8.80 -7.59
CA ALA A 209 8.37 8.41 -6.34
C ALA A 209 8.12 6.89 -6.30
N ALA A 210 7.56 6.33 -7.38
CA ALA A 210 7.33 4.90 -7.49
C ALA A 210 8.64 4.07 -7.39
N ALA A 211 9.76 4.55 -7.92
CA ALA A 211 11.05 3.87 -7.82
C ALA A 211 11.56 3.83 -6.36
N TRP A 212 11.40 4.92 -5.61
CA TRP A 212 11.75 4.95 -4.19
C TRP A 212 10.82 4.06 -3.35
N GLU A 213 9.52 4.09 -3.62
CA GLU A 213 8.52 3.23 -2.97
C GLU A 213 8.85 1.73 -3.16
N SER A 214 9.44 1.34 -4.30
CA SER A 214 9.88 -0.05 -4.52
C SER A 214 10.96 -0.46 -3.50
N VAL A 215 12.01 0.37 -3.35
CA VAL A 215 13.10 0.09 -2.41
C VAL A 215 12.61 0.13 -0.96
N TYR A 216 11.65 1.02 -0.66
CA TYR A 216 10.98 1.05 0.64
C TYR A 216 10.26 -0.28 0.95
N LEU A 217 9.51 -0.83 0.00
CA LEU A 217 8.84 -2.12 0.16
C LEU A 217 9.83 -3.28 0.28
N ASP A 218 10.89 -3.29 -0.53
CA ASP A 218 11.94 -4.32 -0.48
C ASP A 218 12.66 -4.31 0.87
N PHE A 219 13.05 -3.12 1.35
CA PHE A 219 13.70 -2.94 2.64
C PHE A 219 12.84 -3.45 3.79
N LEU A 220 11.54 -3.12 3.81
CA LEU A 220 10.62 -3.58 4.85
C LEU A 220 10.25 -5.06 4.74
N GLY A 221 10.27 -5.63 3.53
CA GLY A 221 10.07 -7.07 3.31
C GLY A 221 11.21 -7.91 3.89
N GLU A 222 12.43 -7.37 3.87
CA GLU A 222 13.63 -8.02 4.42
C GLU A 222 13.86 -7.71 5.91
N TYR A 223 13.31 -6.61 6.42
CA TYR A 223 13.51 -6.17 7.81
C TYR A 223 12.87 -7.16 8.80
N ARG A 224 13.71 -7.72 9.68
CA ARG A 224 13.28 -8.64 10.75
C ARG A 224 13.71 -8.09 12.10
N ASN A 225 12.74 -7.87 12.99
CA ASN A 225 12.99 -7.53 14.39
C ASN A 225 12.06 -8.38 15.27
N PRO A 226 12.57 -9.19 16.22
CA PRO A 226 11.72 -10.03 17.06
C PRO A 226 10.84 -9.22 18.01
N ASN A 227 11.22 -8.00 18.38
CA ASN A 227 10.46 -7.18 19.34
C ASN A 227 9.31 -6.41 18.70
N LEU A 228 9.31 -6.28 17.37
CA LEU A 228 8.38 -5.44 16.62
C LEU A 228 7.61 -6.29 15.61
N SER A 229 6.29 -6.12 15.56
CA SER A 229 5.46 -6.60 14.46
C SER A 229 5.03 -5.40 13.62
N ILE A 230 5.41 -5.43 12.34
CA ILE A 230 5.29 -4.30 11.42
C ILE A 230 4.37 -4.71 10.28
N ALA A 231 3.33 -3.92 10.06
CA ALA A 231 2.55 -3.93 8.83
C ALA A 231 2.85 -2.64 8.06
N TYR A 232 3.01 -2.73 6.74
CA TYR A 232 3.42 -1.60 5.92
C TYR A 232 2.62 -1.55 4.62
N GLN A 233 2.45 -0.34 4.10
CA GLN A 233 1.86 -0.08 2.80
C GLN A 233 2.60 1.06 2.11
N ALA A 234 2.58 1.03 0.79
CA ALA A 234 2.98 2.13 -0.08
C ALA A 234 1.87 2.37 -1.11
N GLU A 235 1.78 3.57 -1.66
CA GLU A 235 0.70 3.89 -2.60
C GLU A 235 0.70 2.97 -3.85
N ARG A 236 1.89 2.50 -4.29
CA ARG A 236 2.00 1.53 -5.39
C ARG A 236 1.69 0.07 -5.03
N SER A 237 1.79 -0.33 -3.75
CA SER A 237 1.78 -1.74 -3.36
C SER A 237 0.49 -2.46 -3.76
N VAL A 238 -0.64 -1.76 -3.69
CA VAL A 238 -1.95 -2.30 -4.11
C VAL A 238 -1.93 -2.67 -5.59
N GLN A 239 -1.32 -1.87 -6.46
CA GLN A 239 -1.27 -2.18 -7.88
C GLN A 239 -0.30 -3.32 -8.19
N ASP A 240 0.85 -3.33 -7.52
CA ASP A 240 1.84 -4.40 -7.68
C ASP A 240 1.25 -5.76 -7.24
N GLU A 241 0.52 -5.80 -6.12
CA GLU A 241 -0.13 -7.02 -5.63
C GLU A 241 -1.25 -7.51 -6.55
N ILE A 242 -2.09 -6.61 -7.10
CA ILE A 242 -3.10 -7.00 -8.09
C ILE A 242 -2.45 -7.62 -9.33
N GLN A 243 -1.34 -7.04 -9.80
CA GLN A 243 -0.62 -7.56 -10.96
C GLN A 243 0.02 -8.92 -10.67
N ARG A 244 0.59 -9.11 -9.47
CA ARG A 244 1.19 -10.38 -9.03
C ARG A 244 0.16 -11.51 -8.99
N GLU A 245 -0.99 -11.27 -8.37
CA GLU A 245 -2.08 -12.26 -8.31
C GLU A 245 -2.60 -12.59 -9.72
N SER A 246 -2.83 -11.58 -10.56
CA SER A 246 -3.27 -11.78 -11.95
C SER A 246 -2.32 -12.65 -12.77
N THR A 247 -1.00 -12.50 -12.61
CA THR A 247 -0.03 -13.34 -13.32
C THR A 247 -0.03 -14.80 -12.85
N THR A 248 -0.47 -15.06 -11.62
CA THR A 248 -0.56 -16.41 -11.08
C THR A 248 -1.81 -17.11 -11.61
N ASP A 249 -2.92 -16.38 -11.73
CA ASP A 249 -4.21 -16.91 -12.21
C ASP A 249 -4.19 -17.31 -13.70
N ILE A 250 -3.30 -16.75 -14.52
CA ILE A 250 -3.24 -17.09 -15.95
C ILE A 250 -3.00 -18.59 -16.21
N TYR A 251 -2.25 -19.26 -15.33
CA TYR A 251 -1.96 -20.69 -15.46
C TYR A 251 -3.16 -21.57 -15.14
N THR A 252 -3.92 -21.24 -14.09
CA THR A 252 -5.12 -21.99 -13.69
C THR A 252 -6.20 -21.84 -14.77
N ILE A 253 -6.34 -20.63 -15.32
CA ILE A 253 -7.24 -20.35 -16.45
C ILE A 253 -6.85 -21.16 -17.68
N ALA A 254 -5.57 -21.16 -18.08
CA ALA A 254 -5.09 -21.93 -19.24
C ALA A 254 -5.36 -23.44 -19.09
N LEU A 255 -5.15 -23.99 -17.88
CA LEU A 255 -5.45 -25.39 -17.59
C LEU A 255 -6.94 -25.70 -17.70
N SER A 256 -7.81 -24.82 -17.20
CA SER A 256 -9.26 -25.02 -17.30
C SER A 256 -9.74 -25.06 -18.76
N TYR A 257 -9.17 -24.21 -19.63
CA TYR A 257 -9.44 -24.25 -21.07
C TYR A 257 -8.96 -25.53 -21.73
N LEU A 258 -7.79 -26.06 -21.36
CA LEU A 258 -7.29 -27.34 -21.87
C LEU A 258 -8.23 -28.50 -21.50
N VAL A 259 -8.73 -28.54 -20.27
CA VAL A 259 -9.67 -29.57 -19.81
C VAL A 259 -11.01 -29.46 -20.55
N MET A 260 -11.56 -28.24 -20.69
CA MET A 260 -12.79 -28.03 -21.47
C MET A 260 -12.63 -28.44 -22.93
N PHE A 261 -11.50 -28.11 -23.56
CA PHE A 261 -11.19 -28.56 -24.92
C PHE A 261 -11.14 -30.10 -25.02
N GLY A 262 -10.50 -30.76 -24.05
CA GLY A 262 -10.48 -32.21 -23.96
C GLY A 262 -11.89 -32.80 -23.86
N TYR A 263 -12.74 -32.22 -23.02
CA TYR A 263 -14.13 -32.62 -22.86
C TYR A 263 -14.92 -32.50 -24.17
N VAL A 264 -14.88 -31.35 -24.85
CA VAL A 264 -15.62 -31.11 -26.11
C VAL A 264 -15.17 -32.07 -27.21
N SER A 265 -13.85 -32.31 -27.31
CA SER A 265 -13.29 -33.22 -28.31
C SER A 265 -13.74 -34.68 -28.12
N ILE A 266 -13.92 -35.10 -26.86
CA ILE A 266 -14.41 -36.44 -26.50
C ILE A 266 -15.93 -36.51 -26.70
N ALA A 267 -16.68 -35.53 -26.21
CA ALA A 267 -18.14 -35.55 -26.20
C ALA A 267 -18.77 -35.51 -27.60
N LEU A 268 -18.09 -34.88 -28.58
CA LEU A 268 -18.52 -34.87 -29.99
C LEU A 268 -18.20 -36.18 -30.74
N GLY A 269 -17.40 -37.07 -30.16
CA GLY A 269 -17.06 -38.37 -30.72
C GLY A 269 -18.17 -39.40 -30.49
N GLN A 270 -18.56 -40.13 -31.53
CA GLN A 270 -19.45 -41.29 -31.39
C GLN A 270 -18.61 -42.55 -31.15
N PHE A 271 -18.74 -43.16 -29.97
CA PHE A 271 -17.94 -44.32 -29.58
C PHE A 271 -18.70 -45.63 -29.88
N PHE A 272 -18.36 -46.30 -30.99
CA PHE A 272 -18.89 -47.63 -31.28
C PHE A 272 -17.90 -48.76 -30.96
N SER A 273 -16.60 -48.49 -30.84
CA SER A 273 -15.60 -49.51 -30.46
C SER A 273 -14.32 -48.90 -29.87
N CYS A 274 -13.80 -49.50 -28.78
CA CYS A 274 -12.63 -49.02 -28.04
C CYS A 274 -11.31 -49.06 -28.86
N SER A 275 -11.24 -49.91 -29.89
CA SER A 275 -10.06 -50.07 -30.76
C SER A 275 -9.95 -49.01 -31.88
N ARG A 276 -11.05 -48.29 -32.17
CA ARG A 276 -11.10 -47.22 -33.19
C ARG A 276 -11.25 -45.81 -32.59
N LEU A 277 -11.02 -45.67 -31.29
CA LEU A 277 -11.24 -44.42 -30.55
C LEU A 277 -10.54 -43.20 -31.17
N LEU A 278 -9.29 -43.35 -31.64
CA LEU A 278 -8.54 -42.27 -32.30
C LEU A 278 -9.01 -41.94 -33.73
N ILE A 279 -9.77 -42.83 -34.36
CA ILE A 279 -10.28 -42.68 -35.74
C ILE A 279 -11.70 -42.11 -35.73
N ASP A 280 -12.51 -42.50 -34.74
CA ASP A 280 -13.91 -42.05 -34.60
C ASP A 280 -14.03 -40.73 -33.81
N THR A 281 -12.95 -40.28 -33.15
CA THR A 281 -12.94 -39.00 -32.43
C THR A 281 -12.85 -37.83 -33.42
N LYS A 282 -13.86 -36.95 -33.39
CA LYS A 282 -13.92 -35.75 -34.23
C LYS A 282 -13.06 -34.60 -33.67
N ILE A 283 -11.80 -34.90 -33.35
CA ILE A 283 -10.83 -33.96 -32.74
C ILE A 283 -10.65 -32.72 -33.62
N MET A 284 -10.56 -32.89 -34.94
CA MET A 284 -10.43 -31.76 -35.87
C MET A 284 -11.62 -30.80 -35.84
N LEU A 285 -12.82 -31.35 -35.57
CA LEU A 285 -14.04 -30.53 -35.48
C LEU A 285 -14.07 -29.75 -34.16
N GLY A 286 -13.68 -30.40 -33.05
CA GLY A 286 -13.50 -29.74 -31.76
C GLY A 286 -12.41 -28.65 -31.79
N LEU A 287 -11.27 -28.94 -32.42
CA LEU A 287 -10.16 -27.99 -32.57
C LEU A 287 -10.56 -26.78 -33.42
N SER A 288 -11.22 -27.02 -34.56
CA SER A 288 -11.75 -25.95 -35.41
C SER A 288 -12.74 -25.07 -34.65
N GLY A 289 -13.65 -25.68 -33.89
CA GLY A 289 -14.61 -24.98 -33.05
C GLY A 289 -13.97 -24.01 -32.04
N VAL A 290 -12.97 -24.50 -31.31
CA VAL A 290 -12.24 -23.68 -30.34
C VAL A 290 -11.44 -22.57 -31.01
N VAL A 291 -10.77 -22.86 -32.13
CA VAL A 291 -10.03 -21.85 -32.90
C VAL A 291 -10.97 -20.74 -33.40
N ILE A 292 -12.15 -21.09 -33.90
CA ILE A 292 -13.16 -20.11 -34.36
C ILE A 292 -13.59 -19.19 -33.21
N VAL A 293 -13.82 -19.74 -32.02
CA VAL A 293 -14.15 -18.96 -30.81
C VAL A 293 -13.02 -17.98 -30.47
N PHE A 294 -11.77 -18.43 -30.41
CA PHE A 294 -10.64 -17.56 -30.10
C PHE A 294 -10.44 -16.48 -31.16
N CYS A 295 -10.56 -16.81 -32.45
CA CYS A 295 -10.51 -15.82 -33.53
C CYS A 295 -11.62 -14.78 -33.40
N SER A 296 -12.83 -15.18 -33.03
CA SER A 296 -13.96 -14.27 -32.79
C SER A 296 -13.64 -13.28 -31.66
N VAL A 297 -13.20 -13.78 -30.50
CA VAL A 297 -12.82 -12.93 -29.36
C VAL A 297 -11.67 -11.99 -29.72
N ALA A 298 -10.62 -12.50 -30.36
CA ALA A 298 -9.47 -11.70 -30.80
C ALA A 298 -9.89 -10.61 -31.81
N SER A 299 -10.79 -10.92 -32.73
CA SER A 299 -11.31 -9.94 -33.70
C SER A 299 -12.14 -8.85 -33.02
N ALA A 300 -12.96 -9.19 -32.03
CA ALA A 300 -13.77 -8.23 -31.28
C ALA A 300 -12.90 -7.30 -30.43
N VAL A 301 -11.94 -7.86 -29.69
CA VAL A 301 -10.98 -7.07 -28.89
C VAL A 301 -10.11 -6.20 -29.80
N GLY A 302 -9.66 -6.72 -30.94
CA GLY A 302 -8.88 -5.98 -31.92
C GLY A 302 -9.65 -4.81 -32.54
N ALA A 303 -10.92 -5.01 -32.90
CA ALA A 303 -11.78 -3.94 -33.43
C ALA A 303 -12.03 -2.85 -32.39
N LEU A 304 -12.31 -3.22 -31.12
CA LEU A 304 -12.50 -2.26 -30.03
C LEU A 304 -11.21 -1.51 -29.69
N SER A 305 -10.07 -2.18 -29.73
CA SER A 305 -8.76 -1.57 -29.54
C SER A 305 -8.43 -0.58 -30.67
N TYR A 306 -8.78 -0.91 -31.92
CA TYR A 306 -8.66 0.02 -33.05
C TYR A 306 -9.52 1.27 -32.88
N CYS A 307 -10.70 1.14 -32.27
CA CYS A 307 -11.56 2.26 -31.88
C CYS A 307 -11.08 3.03 -30.64
N GLY A 308 -9.93 2.66 -30.05
CA GLY A 308 -9.34 3.34 -28.88
C GLY A 308 -10.00 3.01 -27.55
N VAL A 309 -10.79 1.93 -27.47
CA VAL A 309 -11.39 1.47 -26.20
C VAL A 309 -10.34 0.66 -25.43
N PRO A 310 -9.97 1.07 -24.20
CA PRO A 310 -8.99 0.34 -23.40
C PRO A 310 -9.55 -1.02 -22.96
N ALA A 311 -8.80 -2.09 -23.19
CA ALA A 311 -9.14 -3.40 -22.66
C ALA A 311 -8.79 -3.48 -21.16
N THR A 312 -9.72 -3.99 -20.36
CA THR A 312 -9.51 -4.23 -18.93
C THR A 312 -9.12 -5.69 -18.69
N LEU A 313 -8.47 -5.97 -17.56
CA LEU A 313 -8.11 -7.33 -17.17
C LEU A 313 -9.35 -8.24 -17.11
N ILE A 314 -10.46 -7.73 -16.57
CA ILE A 314 -11.76 -8.43 -16.47
C ILE A 314 -12.27 -8.89 -17.84
N VAL A 315 -12.13 -8.05 -18.87
CA VAL A 315 -12.56 -8.40 -20.24
C VAL A 315 -11.73 -9.56 -20.78
N ILE A 316 -10.41 -9.54 -20.56
CA ILE A 316 -9.50 -10.59 -21.04
C ILE A 316 -9.76 -11.92 -20.31
N GLU A 317 -10.19 -11.87 -19.06
CA GLU A 317 -10.45 -13.05 -18.24
C GLU A 317 -11.82 -13.68 -18.52
N VAL A 318 -12.90 -12.89 -18.47
CA VAL A 318 -14.28 -13.39 -18.44
C VAL A 318 -14.87 -13.59 -19.84
N VAL A 319 -14.55 -12.71 -20.79
CA VAL A 319 -15.18 -12.76 -22.14
C VAL A 319 -14.84 -14.03 -22.90
N PRO A 320 -13.59 -14.53 -22.93
CA PRO A 320 -13.29 -15.77 -23.63
C PRO A 320 -14.06 -16.97 -23.05
N PHE A 321 -14.29 -17.00 -21.73
CA PHE A 321 -15.05 -18.06 -21.08
C PHE A 321 -16.52 -18.05 -21.50
N LEU A 322 -17.16 -16.88 -21.48
CA LEU A 322 -18.56 -16.71 -21.89
C LEU A 322 -18.76 -17.06 -23.37
N VAL A 323 -17.89 -16.58 -24.25
CA VAL A 323 -18.01 -16.83 -25.69
C VAL A 323 -17.72 -18.30 -26.01
N LEU A 324 -16.79 -18.94 -25.30
CA LEU A 324 -16.54 -20.37 -25.45
C LEU A 324 -17.73 -21.22 -25.02
N ALA A 325 -18.38 -20.90 -23.90
CA ALA A 325 -19.56 -21.64 -23.44
C ALA A 325 -20.69 -21.62 -24.48
N VAL A 326 -21.01 -20.44 -25.03
CA VAL A 326 -22.03 -20.30 -26.07
C VAL A 326 -21.59 -20.92 -27.40
N GLY A 327 -20.32 -20.75 -27.76
CA GLY A 327 -19.76 -21.28 -29.00
C GLY A 327 -19.78 -22.81 -29.04
N VAL A 328 -19.39 -23.46 -27.94
CA VAL A 328 -19.41 -24.91 -27.79
C VAL A 328 -20.83 -25.46 -27.87
N ASP A 329 -21.81 -24.84 -27.22
CA ASP A 329 -23.21 -25.28 -27.26
C ASP A 329 -23.79 -25.28 -28.68
N ASN A 330 -23.57 -24.20 -29.43
CA ASN A 330 -24.01 -24.10 -30.83
C ASN A 330 -23.36 -25.16 -31.72
N ILE A 331 -22.06 -25.43 -31.53
CA ILE A 331 -21.36 -26.48 -32.27
C ILE A 331 -21.95 -27.85 -31.92
N PHE A 332 -22.23 -28.08 -30.64
CA PHE A 332 -22.78 -29.35 -30.15
C PHE A 332 -24.16 -29.63 -30.77
N ILE A 333 -25.07 -28.65 -30.75
CA ILE A 333 -26.40 -28.76 -31.38
C ILE A 333 -26.28 -29.05 -32.88
N LEU A 334 -25.41 -28.32 -33.59
CA LEU A 334 -25.25 -28.48 -35.03
C LEU A 334 -24.71 -29.88 -35.39
N VAL A 335 -23.73 -30.36 -34.63
CA VAL A 335 -23.12 -31.67 -34.88
C VAL A 335 -24.06 -32.81 -34.52
N GLN A 336 -24.77 -32.71 -33.39
CA GLN A 336 -25.73 -33.72 -32.97
C GLN A 336 -26.96 -33.80 -33.89
N THR A 337 -27.42 -32.68 -34.44
CA THR A 337 -28.54 -32.68 -35.38
C THR A 337 -28.15 -33.24 -36.74
N TYR A 338 -26.88 -33.05 -37.14
CA TYR A 338 -26.35 -33.61 -38.38
C TYR A 338 -26.07 -35.12 -38.29
N GLN A 339 -25.67 -35.59 -37.09
CA GLN A 339 -25.42 -37.00 -36.80
C GLN A 339 -26.71 -37.81 -36.69
#